data_AF-R5VVB7-F1
#
_entry.id   AF-R5VVB7-F1
#
_cell.length_a   1.000
_cell.length_b   1.000
_cell.length_c   1.000
_cell.angle_alpha   90.00
_cell.angle_beta   90.00
_cell.angle_gamma   90.00
#
_symmetry.space_group_name_H-M   'P 1'
#
loop_
_entity.id
_entity.type
_entity.pdbx_description
1 polymer ?
#
loop_
_entity_poly.entity_id
_entity_poly.type
_entity_poly.pdbx_seq_one_letter_code
_entity_poly.pdbx_strand_id
1 'polypeptide(L)'
;MEHSELFLLLPRYEEAEGQPDYIRLKSVMTVAEVLEVIESIDGICRFIANENYEGYYDADNVSAFLYPVEAMEECYPNIKTRMRMVMSKWGENWRTQKVQKDTERYLYHGLPIKDDTLCEMAERKAVSTDGSVFLLVNQKAFSDSVKTIQVKRNQTELEFEVSKADFKSVSEWYETNRKPQRIFSLNPKHGENGKGAHPANKGEKVSVLMCSKEDAKNMLLKAIGTDLRVLYFFDQTHNQYIEFKRESENTYHGFHLDAIDEKRVPEEIKMMIKELMS
;
A
#
# COMPACT_ATOMS: atom_id res chain seq x y z
N MET A 1 5.39 11.09 -14.21
CA MET A 1 3.93 10.88 -14.37
C MET A 1 3.43 10.66 -12.96
N GLU A 2 2.35 11.31 -12.53
CA GLU A 2 1.92 11.20 -11.13
C GLU A 2 1.84 9.73 -10.68
N HIS A 3 2.44 9.44 -9.53
CA HIS A 3 2.46 8.10 -8.94
C HIS A 3 2.52 8.23 -7.40
N SER A 4 2.53 7.09 -6.71
CA SER A 4 2.74 7.04 -5.26
C SER A 4 4.16 6.56 -4.95
N GLU A 5 4.91 7.27 -4.11
CA GLU A 5 6.20 6.81 -3.59
C GLU A 5 6.04 6.30 -2.15
N LEU A 6 6.33 5.02 -1.93
CA LEU A 6 6.17 4.35 -0.63
C LEU A 6 7.53 3.99 -0.04
N PHE A 7 7.79 4.46 1.18
CA PHE A 7 9.04 4.21 1.90
C PHE A 7 8.81 3.27 3.06
N LEU A 8 9.51 2.14 3.09
CA LEU A 8 9.46 1.21 4.22
C LEU A 8 10.45 1.65 5.30
N LEU A 9 10.00 1.68 6.55
CA LEU A 9 10.88 1.87 7.70
C LEU A 9 10.67 0.80 8.77
N LEU A 10 11.75 0.09 9.09
CA LEU A 10 11.80 -0.98 10.08
C LEU A 10 12.32 -0.44 11.42
N PRO A 11 11.93 -1.08 12.55
CA PRO A 11 12.47 -0.73 13.85
C PRO A 11 13.92 -1.19 13.94
N ARG A 12 14.68 -0.60 14.87
CA ARG A 12 16.06 -0.99 15.13
C ARG A 12 16.18 -1.75 16.45
N TYR A 13 17.12 -2.69 16.51
CA TYR A 13 17.53 -3.29 17.78
C TYR A 13 18.48 -2.38 18.52
N GLU A 14 18.60 -2.58 19.84
CA GLU A 14 19.50 -1.80 20.70
C GLU A 14 20.97 -2.01 20.33
N GLU A 15 21.30 -3.21 19.87
CA GLU A 15 22.65 -3.62 19.47
C GLU A 15 23.01 -3.18 18.04
N ALA A 16 22.04 -2.70 17.25
CA ALA A 16 22.27 -2.29 15.88
C ALA A 16 22.78 -0.84 15.83
N GLU A 17 24.06 -0.68 15.48
CA GLU A 17 24.72 0.62 15.33
C GLU A 17 24.36 1.34 14.02
N GLY A 18 24.62 2.65 13.96
CA GLY A 18 24.53 3.44 12.72
C GLY A 18 23.12 3.79 12.26
N GLN A 19 22.09 3.50 13.05
CA GLN A 19 20.70 3.87 12.76
C GLN A 19 20.30 5.18 13.46
N PRO A 20 19.43 6.00 12.86
CA PRO A 20 18.96 7.24 13.48
C PRO A 20 18.25 7.05 14.82
N ASP A 21 18.48 7.98 15.75
CA ASP A 21 17.96 7.89 17.12
C ASP A 21 16.44 7.99 17.24
N TYR A 22 15.77 8.59 16.24
CA TYR A 22 14.31 8.66 16.23
C TYR A 22 13.64 7.31 15.95
N ILE A 23 14.36 6.35 15.37
CA ILE A 23 13.82 5.02 15.11
C ILE A 23 13.66 4.31 16.44
N ARG A 24 12.43 3.88 16.72
CA ARG A 24 12.07 3.17 17.95
C ARG A 24 12.93 1.92 18.12
N LEU A 25 13.51 1.82 19.31
CA LEU A 25 14.21 0.63 19.79
C LEU A 25 13.22 -0.51 20.02
N LYS A 26 13.63 -1.72 19.63
CA LYS A 26 12.89 -2.95 19.88
C LYS A 26 13.80 -4.00 20.48
N SER A 27 13.28 -4.75 21.44
CA SER A 27 13.96 -5.94 21.98
C SER A 27 14.11 -7.00 20.89
N VAL A 28 15.08 -7.90 21.06
CA VAL A 28 15.29 -9.05 20.18
C VAL A 28 13.97 -9.79 19.94
N MET A 29 13.59 -9.92 18.67
CA MET A 29 12.39 -10.64 18.25
C MET A 29 12.69 -12.13 18.10
N THR A 30 11.68 -12.95 18.37
CA THR A 30 11.69 -14.37 18.03
C THR A 30 11.62 -14.56 16.51
N VAL A 31 12.02 -15.74 16.03
CA VAL A 31 11.89 -16.10 14.61
C VAL A 31 10.46 -15.93 14.11
N ALA A 32 9.47 -16.32 14.92
CA ALA A 32 8.07 -16.19 14.56
C ALA A 32 7.65 -14.73 14.35
N GLU A 33 8.05 -13.82 15.25
CA GLU A 33 7.76 -12.39 15.13
C GLU A 33 8.45 -11.75 13.90
N VAL A 34 9.68 -12.17 13.58
CA VAL A 34 10.36 -11.70 12.36
C VAL A 34 9.64 -12.20 11.10
N LEU A 35 9.20 -13.46 11.10
CA LEU A 35 8.40 -14.00 10.00
C LEU A 35 7.07 -13.26 9.86
N GLU A 36 6.37 -12.93 10.95
CA GLU A 36 5.16 -12.12 10.90
C GLU A 36 5.41 -10.74 10.26
N VAL A 37 6.54 -10.09 10.56
CA VAL A 37 6.92 -8.84 9.91
C VAL A 37 7.09 -9.02 8.40
N ILE A 38 7.78 -10.08 7.98
CA ILE A 38 8.03 -10.39 6.57
C ILE A 38 6.70 -10.68 5.84
N GLU A 39 5.83 -11.51 6.42
CA GLU A 39 4.53 -11.85 5.84
C GLU A 39 3.61 -10.62 5.77
N SER A 40 3.67 -9.71 6.75
CA SER A 40 2.94 -8.43 6.73
C SER A 40 3.38 -7.57 5.53
N ILE A 41 4.68 -7.46 5.28
CA ILE A 41 5.21 -6.70 4.13
C ILE A 41 4.85 -7.41 2.82
N ASP A 42 4.97 -8.73 2.74
CA ASP A 42 4.58 -9.50 1.54
C ASP A 42 3.08 -9.34 1.22
N GLY A 43 2.22 -9.31 2.25
CA GLY A 43 0.79 -9.01 2.11
C GLY A 43 0.54 -7.64 1.48
N ILE A 44 1.26 -6.61 1.92
CA ILE A 44 1.20 -5.27 1.29
C ILE A 44 1.65 -5.35 -0.17
N CYS A 45 2.80 -5.98 -0.45
CA CYS A 45 3.32 -6.11 -1.81
C CYS A 45 2.31 -6.76 -2.77
N ARG A 46 1.59 -7.79 -2.32
CA ARG A 46 0.55 -8.45 -3.12
C ARG A 46 -0.62 -7.51 -3.44
N PHE A 47 -0.99 -6.64 -2.51
CA PHE A 47 -2.03 -5.64 -2.72
C PHE A 47 -1.61 -4.54 -3.70
N ILE A 48 -0.45 -3.92 -3.47
CA ILE A 48 -0.01 -2.77 -4.26
C ILE A 48 0.58 -3.16 -5.62
N ALA A 49 0.70 -4.46 -5.92
CA ALA A 49 1.30 -4.98 -7.16
C ALA A 49 0.72 -4.37 -8.45
N ASN A 50 -0.55 -3.95 -8.41
CA ASN A 50 -1.26 -3.35 -9.54
C ASN A 50 -1.44 -1.83 -9.41
N GLU A 51 -0.99 -1.23 -8.31
CA GLU A 51 -1.03 0.21 -8.14
C GLU A 51 0.17 0.86 -8.85
N ASN A 52 0.00 2.10 -9.30
CA ASN A 52 1.06 2.88 -9.93
C ASN A 52 1.93 3.49 -8.82
N TYR A 53 2.86 2.69 -8.31
CA TYR A 53 3.72 3.07 -7.20
C TYR A 53 5.19 2.77 -7.47
N GLU A 54 6.06 3.52 -6.80
CA GLU A 54 7.47 3.24 -6.65
C GLU A 54 7.77 2.96 -5.18
N GLY A 55 8.28 1.77 -4.87
CA GLY A 55 8.65 1.38 -3.53
C GLY A 55 10.13 1.61 -3.27
N TYR A 56 10.43 2.13 -2.08
CA TYR A 56 11.79 2.40 -1.63
C TYR A 56 12.03 1.81 -0.26
N TYR A 57 13.23 1.26 -0.06
CA TYR A 57 13.71 0.82 1.24
C TYR A 57 15.17 1.23 1.43
N ASP A 58 15.58 1.33 2.69
CA ASP A 58 16.97 1.55 3.07
C ASP A 58 17.64 0.20 3.35
N ALA A 59 18.62 -0.21 2.54
CA ALA A 59 19.34 -1.47 2.76
C ALA A 59 20.09 -1.53 4.10
N ASP A 60 20.56 -0.40 4.63
CA ASP A 60 21.23 -0.35 5.94
C ASP A 60 20.20 -0.50 7.07
N ASN A 61 19.00 0.06 6.92
CA ASN A 61 17.88 -0.17 7.85
C ASN A 61 17.41 -1.63 7.84
N VAL A 62 17.31 -2.24 6.65
CA VAL A 62 17.00 -3.67 6.51
C VAL A 62 18.09 -4.54 7.14
N SER A 63 19.36 -4.21 6.92
CA SER A 63 20.50 -4.91 7.52
C SER A 63 20.46 -4.82 9.05
N ALA A 64 20.25 -3.62 9.60
CA ALA A 64 20.10 -3.40 11.03
C ALA A 64 18.91 -4.19 11.63
N PHE A 65 17.79 -4.29 10.91
CA PHE A 65 16.65 -5.13 11.29
C PHE A 65 16.94 -6.64 11.19
N LEU A 66 17.93 -7.07 10.40
CA LEU A 66 18.33 -8.47 10.34
C LEU A 66 19.50 -8.80 11.27
N TYR A 67 20.01 -7.82 12.03
CA TYR A 67 21.17 -8.00 12.91
C TYR A 67 21.09 -9.26 13.80
N PRO A 68 20.00 -9.52 14.55
CA PRO A 68 19.93 -10.71 15.39
C PRO A 68 19.95 -12.00 14.58
N VAL A 69 19.36 -11.99 13.37
CA VAL A 69 19.31 -13.15 12.47
C VAL A 69 20.71 -13.50 11.94
N GLU A 70 21.63 -12.54 11.89
CA GLU A 70 23.01 -12.79 11.49
C GLU A 70 23.79 -13.62 12.51
N ALA A 71 23.41 -13.51 13.78
CA ALA A 71 24.02 -14.24 14.89
C ALA A 71 23.37 -15.62 15.14
N MET A 72 22.28 -15.95 14.45
CA MET A 72 21.57 -17.23 14.61
C MET A 72 22.19 -18.33 13.74
N GLU A 73 22.18 -19.57 14.24
CA GLU A 73 22.45 -20.74 13.40
C GLU A 73 21.46 -20.80 12.22
N GLU A 74 21.88 -21.39 11.10
CA GLU A 74 21.02 -21.52 9.92
C GLU A 74 19.67 -22.17 10.27
N CYS A 75 18.60 -21.41 10.12
CA CYS A 75 17.24 -21.85 10.40
C CYS A 75 16.44 -22.07 9.11
N TYR A 76 15.49 -23.01 9.15
CA TYR A 76 14.49 -23.19 8.10
C TYR A 76 13.13 -22.65 8.59
N PRO A 77 12.46 -21.77 7.82
CA PRO A 77 12.90 -21.22 6.54
C PRO A 77 14.00 -20.15 6.71
N ASN A 78 14.85 -19.98 5.70
CA ASN A 78 15.91 -18.98 5.73
C ASN A 78 15.33 -17.55 5.72
N ILE A 79 15.36 -16.90 6.88
CA ILE A 79 14.77 -15.57 7.11
C ILE A 79 15.39 -14.52 6.20
N LYS A 80 16.73 -14.53 6.03
CA LYS A 80 17.43 -13.57 5.15
C LYS A 80 16.97 -13.69 3.70
N THR A 81 16.82 -14.92 3.21
CA THR A 81 16.32 -15.20 1.86
C THR A 81 14.88 -14.73 1.70
N ARG A 82 14.01 -14.98 2.68
CA ARG A 82 12.62 -14.50 2.64
C ARG A 82 12.55 -12.98 2.64
N MET A 83 13.29 -12.32 3.53
CA MET A 83 13.34 -10.85 3.57
C MET A 83 13.83 -10.29 2.24
N ARG A 84 14.89 -10.86 1.64
CA ARG A 84 15.37 -10.45 0.31
C ARG A 84 14.30 -10.60 -0.78
N MET A 85 13.56 -11.71 -0.79
CA MET A 85 12.46 -11.91 -1.73
C MET A 85 11.39 -10.84 -1.56
N VAL A 86 10.99 -10.53 -0.33
CA VAL A 86 9.98 -9.50 -0.07
C VAL A 86 10.47 -8.10 -0.45
N MET A 87 11.73 -7.75 -0.14
CA MET A 87 12.32 -6.47 -0.58
C MET A 87 12.37 -6.35 -2.10
N SER A 88 12.66 -7.44 -2.82
CA SER A 88 12.62 -7.44 -4.29
C SER A 88 11.23 -7.23 -4.88
N LYS A 89 10.18 -7.57 -4.13
CA LYS A 89 8.79 -7.27 -4.50
C LYS A 89 8.38 -5.85 -4.10
N TRP A 90 8.95 -5.34 -2.99
CA TRP A 90 8.66 -4.01 -2.47
C TRP A 90 9.15 -2.91 -3.39
N GLY A 91 10.40 -2.99 -3.85
CA GLY A 91 10.95 -1.99 -4.76
C GLY A 91 12.47 -1.86 -4.68
N GLU A 92 12.96 -0.63 -4.81
CA GLU A 92 14.38 -0.32 -4.96
C GLU A 92 15.04 0.04 -3.61
N ASN A 93 16.30 -0.33 -3.46
CA ASN A 93 17.14 0.24 -2.41
C ASN A 93 17.46 1.68 -2.78
N TRP A 94 16.89 2.67 -2.09
CA TRP A 94 17.11 4.06 -2.48
C TRP A 94 18.59 4.48 -2.40
N ARG A 95 19.43 3.78 -1.62
CA ARG A 95 20.88 4.06 -1.55
C ARG A 95 21.59 3.87 -2.89
N THR A 96 21.09 3.02 -3.79
CA THR A 96 21.69 2.84 -5.14
C THR A 96 21.29 3.96 -6.10
N GLN A 97 20.21 4.70 -5.78
CA GLN A 97 19.65 5.79 -6.58
C GLN A 97 19.38 7.01 -5.70
N LYS A 98 20.35 7.32 -4.83
CA LYS A 98 20.22 8.34 -3.79
C LYS A 98 19.99 9.72 -4.42
N VAL A 99 18.89 10.38 -4.01
CA VAL A 99 18.57 11.74 -4.44
C VAL A 99 19.06 12.76 -3.42
N GLN A 100 19.09 12.39 -2.13
CA GLN A 100 19.56 13.24 -1.04
C GLN A 100 20.92 13.88 -1.35
N LYS A 101 21.01 15.18 -1.11
CA LYS A 101 22.24 15.97 -1.29
C LYS A 101 22.96 16.24 0.03
N ASP A 102 24.29 16.12 0.02
CA ASP A 102 25.16 16.43 1.17
C ASP A 102 25.18 17.91 1.55
N THR A 103 24.81 18.81 0.62
CA THR A 103 24.77 20.26 0.84
C THR A 103 23.53 20.73 1.57
N GLU A 104 22.52 19.87 1.69
CA GLU A 104 21.21 20.19 2.25
C GLU A 104 21.18 19.80 3.73
N ARG A 105 20.50 20.61 4.55
CA ARG A 105 20.36 20.34 5.99
C ARG A 105 18.98 19.78 6.27
N TYR A 106 18.93 18.58 6.82
CA TYR A 106 17.69 17.92 7.23
C TYR A 106 17.57 17.92 8.75
N LEU A 107 16.36 18.17 9.25
CA LEU A 107 16.04 18.15 10.68
C LEU A 107 14.76 17.37 10.92
N TYR A 108 14.76 16.55 11.96
CA TYR A 108 13.56 15.92 12.51
C TYR A 108 13.45 16.27 14.00
N HIS A 109 12.32 16.83 14.43
CA HIS A 109 12.15 17.43 15.76
C HIS A 109 13.29 18.40 16.17
N GLY A 110 13.81 19.16 15.20
CA GLY A 110 14.90 20.11 15.41
C GLY A 110 16.30 19.48 15.53
N LEU A 111 16.41 18.15 15.52
CA LEU A 111 17.66 17.42 15.55
C LEU A 111 18.18 17.15 14.13
N PRO A 112 19.47 17.36 13.85
CA PRO A 112 20.09 16.98 12.58
C PRO A 112 19.93 15.49 12.29
N ILE A 113 19.43 15.19 11.11
CA ILE A 113 19.41 13.84 10.53
C ILE A 113 20.18 13.88 9.20
N LYS A 114 20.80 12.75 8.83
CA LYS A 114 21.60 12.63 7.62
C LYS A 114 21.59 11.18 7.14
N ASP A 115 21.65 11.00 5.83
CA ASP A 115 21.82 9.69 5.18
C ASP A 115 20.82 8.62 5.63
N ASP A 116 19.55 9.02 5.78
CA ASP A 116 18.47 8.15 6.20
C ASP A 116 17.21 8.29 5.32
N THR A 117 16.24 7.43 5.60
CA THR A 117 14.97 7.35 4.85
C THR A 117 14.19 8.67 4.89
N LEU A 118 14.14 9.37 6.03
CA LEU A 118 13.40 10.64 6.13
C LEU A 118 14.05 11.75 5.30
N CYS A 119 15.38 11.76 5.23
CA CYS A 119 16.10 12.70 4.37
C CYS A 119 15.84 12.44 2.89
N GLU A 120 15.86 11.17 2.48
CA GLU A 120 15.60 10.78 1.09
C GLU A 120 14.16 11.14 0.67
N MET A 121 13.17 10.86 1.53
CA MET A 121 11.79 11.29 1.34
C MET A 121 11.68 12.82 1.21
N ALA A 122 12.36 13.56 2.08
CA ALA A 122 12.38 15.03 2.06
C ALA A 122 12.95 15.57 0.75
N GLU A 123 14.05 15.01 0.24
CA GLU A 123 14.63 15.47 -1.02
C GLU A 123 13.71 15.14 -2.21
N ARG A 124 13.22 13.90 -2.30
CA ARG A 124 12.34 13.46 -3.39
C ARG A 124 11.06 14.29 -3.47
N LYS A 125 10.43 14.54 -2.32
CA LYS A 125 9.27 15.43 -2.26
C LYS A 125 9.61 16.88 -2.64
N ALA A 126 10.79 17.38 -2.27
CA ALA A 126 11.20 18.74 -2.60
C ALA A 126 11.48 18.95 -4.10
N VAL A 127 11.96 17.91 -4.80
CA VAL A 127 12.27 17.98 -6.24
C VAL A 127 11.14 17.48 -7.14
N SER A 128 10.15 16.78 -6.59
CA SER A 128 8.98 16.30 -7.33
C SER A 128 8.14 17.46 -7.85
N THR A 129 7.81 17.40 -9.14
CA THR A 129 6.99 18.41 -9.84
C THR A 129 5.80 17.78 -10.57
N ASP A 130 5.64 16.47 -10.48
CA ASP A 130 4.68 15.71 -11.30
C ASP A 130 3.40 15.32 -10.55
N GLY A 131 3.20 15.85 -9.34
CA GLY A 131 1.99 15.61 -8.53
C GLY A 131 2.00 14.29 -7.76
N SER A 132 3.16 13.66 -7.64
CA SER A 132 3.34 12.42 -6.88
C SER A 132 3.09 12.61 -5.38
N VAL A 133 2.61 11.55 -4.75
CA VAL A 133 2.25 11.51 -3.33
C VAL A 133 3.18 10.57 -2.58
N PHE A 134 3.42 10.84 -1.30
CA PHE A 134 4.46 10.17 -0.52
C PHE A 134 3.86 9.54 0.73
N LEU A 135 4.23 8.30 1.01
CA LEU A 135 3.82 7.58 2.22
C LEU A 135 5.02 6.96 2.92
N LEU A 136 5.11 7.17 4.23
CA LEU A 136 5.97 6.36 5.08
C LEU A 136 5.18 5.15 5.61
N VAL A 137 5.59 3.95 5.20
CA VAL A 137 5.04 2.69 5.68
C VAL A 137 5.84 2.25 6.90
N ASN A 138 5.26 2.50 8.07
CA ASN A 138 5.88 2.34 9.37
C ASN A 138 5.69 0.93 9.92
N GLN A 139 6.77 0.13 9.93
CA GLN A 139 6.76 -1.19 10.56
C GLN A 139 7.15 -1.11 12.04
N LYS A 140 6.44 -0.27 12.81
CA LYS A 140 6.70 0.02 14.24
C LYS A 140 8.05 0.72 14.53
N ALA A 141 8.64 1.37 13.53
CA ALA A 141 9.74 2.33 13.70
C ALA A 141 9.29 3.61 14.43
N PHE A 142 8.00 3.95 14.32
CA PHE A 142 7.29 4.95 15.12
C PHE A 142 6.15 4.30 15.90
N SER A 143 5.58 5.02 16.87
CA SER A 143 4.30 4.65 17.49
C SER A 143 3.18 4.64 16.43
N ASP A 144 2.31 3.63 16.48
CA ASP A 144 1.12 3.49 15.63
C ASP A 144 0.14 4.68 15.69
N SER A 145 0.23 5.50 16.74
CA SER A 145 -0.54 6.72 16.92
C SER A 145 -0.04 7.88 16.04
N VAL A 146 1.18 7.80 15.51
CA VAL A 146 1.75 8.81 14.62
C VAL A 146 1.14 8.63 13.24
N LYS A 147 0.41 9.64 12.78
CA LYS A 147 -0.25 9.67 11.45
C LYS A 147 0.45 10.60 10.47
N THR A 148 1.19 11.58 10.98
CA THR A 148 2.01 12.49 10.18
C THR A 148 3.32 12.77 10.88
N ILE A 149 4.35 13.03 10.09
CA ILE A 149 5.63 13.56 10.56
C ILE A 149 6.01 14.80 9.78
N GLN A 150 6.81 15.66 10.40
CA GLN A 150 7.36 16.86 9.78
C GLN A 150 8.88 16.76 9.72
N VAL A 151 9.41 16.87 8.51
CA VAL A 151 10.85 16.90 8.25
C VAL A 151 11.19 18.25 7.65
N LYS A 152 12.16 18.93 8.24
CA LYS A 152 12.60 20.24 7.74
C LYS A 152 13.82 20.07 6.84
N ARG A 153 13.72 20.52 5.60
CA ARG A 153 14.81 20.63 4.62
C ARG A 153 15.20 22.10 4.49
N ASN A 154 16.38 22.46 4.98
CA ASN A 154 16.84 23.84 5.17
C ASN A 154 15.83 24.69 5.97
N GLN A 155 15.09 25.55 5.27
CA GLN A 155 14.08 26.44 5.84
C GLN A 155 12.64 25.97 5.55
N THR A 156 12.47 24.93 4.72
CA THR A 156 11.16 24.41 4.31
C THR A 156 10.77 23.23 5.18
N GLU A 157 9.54 23.24 5.68
CA GLU A 157 8.94 22.11 6.40
C GLU A 157 8.12 21.26 5.43
N LEU A 158 8.36 19.95 5.46
CA LEU A 158 7.68 18.97 4.63
C LEU A 158 6.93 18.01 5.54
N GLU A 159 5.63 17.89 5.32
CA GLU A 159 4.77 16.94 6.03
C GLU A 159 4.68 15.63 5.25
N PHE A 160 4.74 14.50 5.94
CA PHE A 160 4.55 13.17 5.38
C PHE A 160 3.51 12.41 6.17
N GLU A 161 2.61 11.73 5.44
CA GLU A 161 1.69 10.78 6.05
C GLU A 161 2.44 9.51 6.45
N VAL A 162 1.99 8.93 7.56
CA VAL A 162 2.53 7.69 8.12
C VAL A 162 1.39 6.69 8.23
N SER A 163 1.56 5.56 7.57
CA SER A 163 0.65 4.42 7.68
C SER A 163 1.34 3.26 8.38
N LYS A 164 0.57 2.43 9.07
CA LYS A 164 1.09 1.19 9.62
C LYS A 164 1.50 0.27 8.46
N ALA A 165 2.53 -0.54 8.68
CA ALA A 165 2.93 -1.58 7.73
C ALA A 165 2.00 -2.81 7.80
N ASP A 166 0.71 -2.59 7.55
CA ASP A 166 -0.29 -3.61 7.31
C ASP A 166 -1.13 -3.28 6.07
N PHE A 167 -1.68 -4.33 5.48
CA PHE A 167 -2.43 -4.26 4.23
C PHE A 167 -3.63 -3.31 4.32
N LYS A 168 -4.39 -3.33 5.43
CA LYS A 168 -5.58 -2.51 5.62
C LYS A 168 -5.25 -1.02 5.65
N SER A 169 -4.26 -0.64 6.44
CA SER A 169 -3.86 0.76 6.62
C SER A 169 -3.26 1.35 5.33
N VAL A 170 -2.53 0.55 4.55
CA VAL A 170 -2.03 0.99 3.23
C VAL A 170 -3.19 1.08 2.23
N SER A 171 -4.14 0.14 2.26
CA SER A 171 -5.34 0.20 1.41
C SER A 171 -6.18 1.45 1.68
N GLU A 172 -6.43 1.77 2.94
CA GLU A 172 -7.16 2.99 3.34
C GLU A 172 -6.48 4.26 2.80
N TRP A 173 -5.15 4.31 2.82
CA TRP A 173 -4.41 5.43 2.26
C TRP A 173 -4.61 5.59 0.74
N TYR A 174 -4.65 4.47 0.01
CA TYR A 174 -4.90 4.48 -1.44
C TYR A 174 -6.32 4.91 -1.82
N GLU A 175 -7.31 4.79 -0.93
CA GLU A 175 -8.66 5.26 -1.21
C GLU A 175 -8.67 6.75 -1.61
N THR A 176 -7.80 7.56 -1.01
CA THR A 176 -7.66 9.00 -1.30
C THR A 176 -6.45 9.35 -2.16
N ASN A 177 -5.35 8.62 -2.03
CA ASN A 177 -4.06 9.02 -2.59
C ASN A 177 -3.67 8.27 -3.88
N ARG A 178 -4.46 7.31 -4.36
CA ARG A 178 -4.18 6.58 -5.61
C ARG A 178 -4.03 7.51 -6.81
N LYS A 179 -2.97 7.28 -7.60
CA LYS A 179 -2.64 8.05 -8.81
C LYS A 179 -2.59 7.15 -10.06
N PRO A 180 -3.47 7.33 -11.06
CA PRO A 180 -4.65 8.20 -11.06
C PRO A 180 -5.77 7.63 -10.19
N GLN A 181 -6.67 8.50 -9.71
CA GLN A 181 -7.86 8.05 -9.00
C GLN A 181 -8.82 7.27 -9.90
N ARG A 182 -9.51 6.28 -9.34
CA ARG A 182 -10.48 5.46 -10.09
C ARG A 182 -11.80 6.21 -10.22
N ILE A 183 -12.39 6.16 -11.41
CA ILE A 183 -13.63 6.85 -11.74
C ILE A 183 -14.72 5.83 -12.00
N PHE A 184 -15.83 5.92 -11.25
CA PHE A 184 -16.99 5.08 -11.51
C PHE A 184 -17.91 5.70 -12.57
N SER A 185 -18.19 4.92 -13.61
CA SER A 185 -19.10 5.21 -14.71
C SER A 185 -20.35 4.33 -14.58
N LEU A 186 -21.50 4.96 -14.41
CA LEU A 186 -22.77 4.24 -14.34
C LEU A 186 -23.16 3.77 -15.74
N ASN A 187 -23.20 2.45 -15.94
CA ASN A 187 -23.60 1.87 -17.21
C ASN A 187 -25.14 1.67 -17.26
N PRO A 188 -25.86 2.30 -18.20
CA PRO A 188 -27.32 2.18 -18.32
C PRO A 188 -27.83 0.74 -18.49
N LYS A 189 -26.99 -0.17 -18.98
CA LYS A 189 -27.31 -1.59 -19.10
C LYS A 189 -27.57 -2.25 -17.74
N HIS A 190 -26.76 -1.89 -16.74
CA HIS A 190 -26.79 -2.48 -15.40
C HIS A 190 -27.73 -1.72 -14.44
N GLY A 191 -28.03 -0.45 -14.72
CA GLY A 191 -28.90 0.38 -13.90
C GLY A 191 -28.30 0.65 -12.52
N GLU A 192 -29.15 1.00 -11.53
CA GLU A 192 -28.76 1.16 -10.12
C GLU A 192 -29.94 0.86 -9.18
N ASN A 193 -29.67 0.65 -7.89
CA ASN A 193 -30.68 0.34 -6.87
C ASN A 193 -31.53 -0.91 -7.20
N GLY A 194 -30.91 -1.92 -7.81
CA GLY A 194 -31.57 -3.15 -8.26
C GLY A 194 -32.52 -2.95 -9.44
N LYS A 195 -32.62 -1.73 -9.97
CA LYS A 195 -33.44 -1.41 -11.14
C LYS A 195 -32.55 -1.40 -12.36
N GLY A 196 -32.52 -2.53 -13.06
CA GLY A 196 -31.79 -2.68 -14.31
C GLY A 196 -32.61 -3.43 -15.36
N ALA A 197 -32.44 -2.99 -16.60
CA ALA A 197 -32.60 -3.70 -17.87
C ALA A 197 -32.93 -2.65 -18.93
N HIS A 198 -31.91 -2.17 -19.65
CA HIS A 198 -32.15 -1.38 -20.85
C HIS A 198 -33.01 -2.20 -21.84
N PRO A 199 -34.03 -1.62 -22.51
CA PRO A 199 -34.93 -2.34 -23.42
C PRO A 199 -34.22 -3.11 -24.55
N ALA A 200 -32.96 -2.75 -24.84
CA ALA A 200 -32.11 -3.37 -25.85
C ALA A 200 -31.56 -4.76 -25.48
N ASN A 201 -31.72 -5.24 -24.24
CA ASN A 201 -31.12 -6.51 -23.79
C ASN A 201 -31.83 -7.78 -24.33
N LYS A 202 -32.78 -7.66 -25.27
CA LYS A 202 -33.44 -8.78 -25.99
C LYS A 202 -33.94 -9.94 -25.08
N GLY A 203 -34.24 -9.68 -23.81
CA GLY A 203 -34.68 -10.69 -22.85
C GLY A 203 -33.57 -11.48 -22.15
N GLU A 204 -32.29 -11.17 -22.39
CA GLU A 204 -31.18 -11.81 -21.68
C GLU A 204 -31.06 -11.28 -20.24
N LYS A 205 -30.75 -12.18 -19.31
CA LYS A 205 -30.49 -11.83 -17.91
C LYS A 205 -29.24 -10.95 -17.86
N VAL A 206 -29.37 -9.77 -17.27
CA VAL A 206 -28.26 -8.84 -17.08
C VAL A 206 -28.03 -8.64 -15.59
N SER A 207 -26.79 -8.83 -15.15
CA SER A 207 -26.37 -8.53 -13.78
C SER A 207 -26.64 -7.05 -13.49
N VAL A 208 -27.32 -6.75 -12.40
CA VAL A 208 -27.73 -5.38 -12.05
C VAL A 208 -26.80 -4.80 -10.99
N LEU A 209 -26.71 -3.48 -10.94
CA LEU A 209 -26.12 -2.81 -9.79
C LEU A 209 -27.18 -2.68 -8.69
N MET A 210 -26.97 -3.35 -7.57
CA MET A 210 -27.92 -3.40 -6.46
C MET A 210 -27.90 -2.12 -5.62
N CYS A 211 -26.77 -1.43 -5.56
CA CYS A 211 -26.58 -0.19 -4.80
C CYS A 211 -26.73 1.07 -5.67
N SER A 212 -26.56 2.24 -5.05
CA SER A 212 -26.50 3.52 -5.77
C SER A 212 -25.16 3.69 -6.52
N LYS A 213 -25.13 4.62 -7.48
CA LYS A 213 -23.88 5.06 -8.13
C LYS A 213 -22.82 5.51 -7.12
N GLU A 214 -23.20 6.22 -6.05
CA GLU A 214 -22.23 6.74 -5.09
C GLU A 214 -21.66 5.63 -4.20
N ASP A 215 -22.48 4.66 -3.80
CA ASP A 215 -22.00 3.50 -3.05
C ASP A 215 -21.05 2.65 -3.90
N ALA A 216 -21.38 2.45 -5.19
CA ALA A 216 -20.51 1.75 -6.13
C ALA A 216 -19.17 2.45 -6.32
N LYS A 217 -19.19 3.79 -6.40
CA LYS A 217 -17.97 4.60 -6.45
C LYS A 217 -17.12 4.42 -5.19
N ASN A 218 -17.73 4.46 -4.01
CA ASN A 218 -17.01 4.26 -2.74
C ASN A 218 -16.40 2.85 -2.64
N MET A 219 -17.12 1.83 -3.11
CA MET A 219 -16.61 0.46 -3.18
C MET A 219 -15.48 0.30 -4.21
N LEU A 220 -15.52 1.02 -5.34
CA LEU A 220 -14.46 0.99 -6.35
C LEU A 220 -13.11 1.50 -5.80
N LEU A 221 -13.13 2.48 -4.90
CA LEU A 221 -11.92 3.01 -4.24
C LEU A 221 -11.20 1.94 -3.40
N LYS A 222 -11.97 0.95 -2.91
CA LYS A 222 -11.53 -0.17 -2.08
C LYS A 222 -11.30 -1.46 -2.86
N ALA A 223 -11.75 -1.51 -4.11
CA ALA A 223 -11.74 -2.73 -4.89
C ALA A 223 -10.32 -3.21 -5.20
N ILE A 224 -10.13 -4.52 -5.27
CA ILE A 224 -8.85 -5.15 -5.57
C ILE A 224 -9.01 -6.22 -6.64
N GLY A 225 -7.94 -6.52 -7.37
CA GLY A 225 -7.96 -7.51 -8.42
C GLY A 225 -6.57 -8.05 -8.70
N THR A 226 -6.51 -9.16 -9.43
CA THR A 226 -5.26 -9.74 -9.91
C THR A 226 -4.62 -8.88 -11.00
N ASP A 227 -5.42 -8.07 -11.70
CA ASP A 227 -4.97 -7.02 -12.61
C ASP A 227 -5.97 -5.85 -12.64
N LEU A 228 -5.60 -4.74 -13.30
CA LEU A 228 -6.43 -3.53 -13.37
C LEU A 228 -7.64 -3.62 -14.31
N ARG A 229 -7.85 -4.70 -15.07
CA ARG A 229 -9.00 -4.82 -15.98
C ARG A 229 -10.28 -5.18 -15.23
N VAL A 230 -10.15 -5.98 -14.17
CA VAL A 230 -11.27 -6.45 -13.36
C VAL A 230 -10.92 -6.37 -11.88
N LEU A 231 -11.70 -5.60 -11.14
CA LEU A 231 -11.56 -5.42 -9.70
C LEU A 231 -12.83 -5.91 -9.00
N TYR A 232 -12.67 -6.28 -7.73
CA TYR A 232 -13.74 -6.83 -6.91
C TYR A 232 -13.79 -6.16 -5.55
N PHE A 233 -15.00 -6.05 -5.01
CA PHE A 233 -15.23 -5.73 -3.61
C PHE A 233 -16.44 -6.52 -3.11
N PHE A 234 -16.66 -6.57 -1.78
CA PHE A 234 -17.83 -7.20 -1.21
C PHE A 234 -18.78 -6.16 -0.61
N ASP A 235 -20.00 -6.13 -1.14
CA ASP A 235 -21.07 -5.28 -0.64
C ASP A 235 -21.79 -5.99 0.52
N GLN A 236 -21.51 -5.55 1.75
CA GLN A 236 -22.13 -6.12 2.96
C GLN A 236 -23.63 -5.88 3.02
N THR A 237 -24.12 -4.78 2.44
CA THR A 237 -25.55 -4.41 2.49
C THR A 237 -26.38 -5.40 1.68
N HIS A 238 -25.85 -5.79 0.52
CA HIS A 238 -26.52 -6.72 -0.39
C HIS A 238 -26.01 -8.16 -0.29
N ASN A 239 -25.01 -8.40 0.55
CA ASN A 239 -24.36 -9.71 0.75
C ASN A 239 -23.91 -10.33 -0.59
N GLN A 240 -23.27 -9.53 -1.43
CA GLN A 240 -22.86 -9.90 -2.77
C GLN A 240 -21.52 -9.26 -3.14
N TYR A 241 -20.73 -9.97 -3.95
CA TYR A 241 -19.58 -9.35 -4.59
C TYR A 241 -20.02 -8.40 -5.69
N ILE A 242 -19.32 -7.28 -5.82
CA ILE A 242 -19.41 -6.38 -6.97
C ILE A 242 -18.17 -6.58 -7.84
N GLU A 243 -18.39 -6.71 -9.15
CA GLU A 243 -17.34 -6.76 -10.16
C GLU A 243 -17.27 -5.40 -10.87
N PHE A 244 -16.07 -4.82 -10.92
CA PHE A 244 -15.78 -3.59 -11.64
C PHE A 244 -14.92 -3.88 -12.86
N LYS A 245 -15.39 -3.50 -14.04
CA LYS A 245 -14.65 -3.66 -15.29
C LYS A 245 -14.15 -2.33 -15.82
N ARG A 246 -12.89 -2.31 -16.19
CA ARG A 246 -12.24 -1.15 -16.79
C ARG A 246 -12.80 -0.89 -18.19
N GLU A 247 -13.35 0.31 -18.40
CA GLU A 247 -13.83 0.80 -19.68
C GLU A 247 -12.76 1.59 -20.44
N SER A 248 -11.96 2.36 -19.69
CA SER A 248 -10.88 3.20 -20.20
C SER A 248 -9.78 3.34 -19.13
N GLU A 249 -8.81 4.26 -19.32
CA GLU A 249 -7.59 4.34 -18.52
C GLU A 249 -7.81 4.24 -17.00
N ASN A 250 -8.79 4.91 -16.41
CA ASN A 250 -9.09 4.81 -14.98
C ASN A 250 -10.59 4.76 -14.69
N THR A 251 -11.40 4.54 -15.73
CA THR A 251 -12.86 4.52 -15.62
C THR A 251 -13.37 3.08 -15.59
N TYR A 252 -14.26 2.80 -14.65
CA TYR A 252 -14.83 1.48 -14.44
C TYR A 252 -16.35 1.56 -14.36
N HIS A 253 -17.05 0.60 -14.97
CA HIS A 253 -18.44 0.31 -14.58
C HIS A 253 -18.45 -0.91 -13.66
N GLY A 254 -19.56 -1.12 -12.95
CA GLY A 254 -19.70 -2.28 -12.09
C GLY A 254 -21.12 -2.78 -11.96
N PHE A 255 -21.24 -4.01 -11.49
CA PHE A 255 -22.50 -4.71 -11.25
C PHE A 255 -22.29 -5.81 -10.20
N HIS A 256 -23.36 -6.16 -9.49
CA HIS A 256 -23.31 -7.23 -8.49
C HIS A 256 -23.35 -8.60 -9.15
N LEU A 257 -22.59 -9.53 -8.58
CA LEU A 257 -22.52 -10.91 -9.02
C LEU A 257 -23.62 -11.74 -8.36
N ASP A 258 -24.29 -12.56 -9.16
CA ASP A 258 -25.14 -13.61 -8.61
C ASP A 258 -24.31 -14.83 -8.16
N ALA A 259 -24.97 -15.80 -7.52
CA ALA A 259 -24.29 -16.99 -7.00
C ALA A 259 -23.58 -17.82 -8.08
N ILE A 260 -24.04 -17.77 -9.34
CA ILE A 260 -23.40 -18.51 -10.44
C ILE A 260 -22.13 -17.79 -10.88
N ASP A 261 -22.18 -16.47 -10.90
CA ASP A 261 -21.11 -15.59 -11.34
C ASP A 261 -20.04 -15.34 -10.27
N GLU A 262 -20.35 -15.53 -8.98
CA GLU A 262 -19.42 -15.35 -7.87
C GLU A 262 -18.16 -16.24 -7.99
N LYS A 263 -18.29 -17.39 -8.66
CA LYS A 263 -17.15 -18.29 -8.93
C LYS A 263 -16.03 -17.65 -9.77
N ARG A 264 -16.29 -16.48 -10.39
CA ARG A 264 -15.30 -15.70 -11.14
C ARG A 264 -14.36 -14.92 -10.23
N VAL A 265 -14.76 -14.62 -9.00
CA VAL A 265 -13.91 -13.92 -8.03
C VAL A 265 -12.81 -14.90 -7.59
N PRO A 266 -11.52 -14.59 -7.85
CA PRO A 266 -10.43 -15.47 -7.44
C PRO A 266 -10.40 -15.66 -5.92
N GLU A 267 -10.07 -16.86 -5.45
CA GLU A 267 -10.10 -17.18 -4.02
C GLU A 267 -9.14 -16.29 -3.21
N GLU A 268 -7.94 -16.00 -3.75
CA GLU A 268 -6.99 -15.07 -3.13
C GLU A 268 -7.60 -13.68 -2.95
N ILE A 269 -8.35 -13.19 -3.94
CA ILE A 269 -9.06 -11.90 -3.84
C ILE A 269 -10.16 -11.95 -2.79
N LYS A 270 -10.89 -13.07 -2.67
CA LYS A 270 -11.88 -13.24 -1.60
C LYS A 270 -11.23 -13.18 -0.21
N MET A 271 -10.09 -13.84 -0.03
CA MET A 271 -9.33 -13.82 1.22
C MET A 271 -8.85 -12.41 1.57
N MET A 272 -8.28 -11.70 0.60
CA MET A 272 -7.82 -10.31 0.81
C MET A 272 -8.99 -9.36 1.11
N ILE A 273 -10.12 -9.46 0.39
CA ILE A 273 -11.32 -8.65 0.70
C ILE A 273 -11.79 -8.94 2.13
N LYS A 274 -11.82 -10.21 2.55
CA LYS A 274 -12.19 -10.57 3.92
C LYS A 274 -11.27 -9.94 4.96
N GLU A 275 -9.97 -9.87 4.70
CA GLU A 275 -8.99 -9.22 5.57
C GLU A 275 -9.19 -7.70 5.64
N LEU A 276 -9.52 -7.03 4.52
CA LEU A 276 -9.89 -5.60 4.53
C LEU A 276 -11.08 -5.30 5.44
N MET A 277 -12.01 -6.26 5.52
CA MET A 277 -13.29 -6.10 6.20
C MET A 277 -13.25 -6.55 7.66
N SER A 278 -12.22 -7.27 8.09
CA SER A 278 -11.98 -7.63 9.50
C SER A 278 -11.45 -6.46 10.31
#